data_AF-A0A8H4MHF0-F1
#
_entry.id   AF-A0A8H4MHF0-F1
#
_cell.length_a   1.000
_cell.length_b   1.000
_cell.length_c   1.000
_cell.angle_alpha   90.00
_cell.angle_beta   90.00
_cell.angle_gamma   90.00
#
_symmetry.space_group_name_H-M   'P 1'
#
loop_
_entity.id
_entity.type
_entity.pdbx_description
1 polymer ?
#
loop_
_entity_poly.entity_id
_entity_poly.type
_entity_poly.pdbx_seq_one_letter_code
_entity_poly.pdbx_strand_id
1 'polypeptide(L)'
;MPKVPGIFSFREFTALKHRFLNLDEFHTRFWPGTPEGDPELLVQLLPPGISSLHLAGHITDELPRLEESLLGLAHAASRGQFPRLAQVRWDQKEKLHIECIVRAMFAAAGVSFGYDSCPMSKSTLGDGGQSPAPMYLNSYPLPDPDEPDL
;
A
#
# COMPACT_ATOMS: atom_id res chain seq x y z
N MET A 1 -20.86 14.66 15.80
CA MET A 1 -20.68 13.27 15.34
C MET A 1 -19.23 13.10 14.93
N PRO A 2 -18.51 12.06 15.40
CA PRO A 2 -17.16 11.83 14.93
C PRO A 2 -17.22 11.49 13.44
N LYS A 3 -16.41 12.19 12.64
CA LYS A 3 -16.28 11.97 11.20
C LYS A 3 -15.55 10.64 11.05
N VAL A 4 -16.25 9.58 10.63
CA VAL A 4 -15.60 8.33 10.23
C VAL A 4 -14.56 8.72 9.17
N PRO A 5 -13.25 8.51 9.42
CA PRO A 5 -12.24 8.83 8.42
C PRO A 5 -12.59 8.06 7.15
N GLY A 6 -12.71 8.79 6.03
CA GLY A 6 -13.06 8.18 4.76
C GLY A 6 -12.02 7.11 4.44
N ILE A 7 -12.48 5.89 4.16
CA ILE A 7 -11.62 4.82 3.68
C ILE A 7 -11.04 5.28 2.34
N PHE A 8 -9.73 5.44 2.28
CA PHE A 8 -9.03 5.83 1.07
C PHE A 8 -9.24 4.73 0.00
N SER A 9 -9.69 5.11 -1.21
CA SER A 9 -10.02 4.16 -2.28
C SER A 9 -9.54 4.67 -3.64
N PHE A 10 -9.10 3.73 -4.50
CA PHE A 10 -8.77 3.99 -5.89
C PHE A 10 -9.90 3.63 -6.87
N ARG A 11 -11.10 3.29 -6.38
CA ARG A 11 -12.19 2.77 -7.21
C ARG A 11 -12.64 3.71 -8.33
N GLU A 12 -12.56 5.01 -8.09
CA GLU A 12 -12.96 6.04 -9.06
C GLU A 12 -11.94 6.22 -10.20
N PHE A 13 -10.71 5.71 -10.05
CA PHE A 13 -9.67 5.81 -11.07
C PHE A 13 -9.82 4.71 -12.12
N THR A 14 -10.79 4.84 -13.02
CA THR A 14 -11.12 3.81 -14.02
C THR A 14 -10.01 3.53 -15.05
N ALA A 15 -9.12 4.49 -15.28
CA ALA A 15 -7.97 4.34 -16.17
C ALA A 15 -6.80 3.56 -15.54
N LEU A 16 -6.87 3.29 -14.24
CA LEU A 16 -5.81 2.65 -13.49
C LEU A 16 -5.76 1.15 -13.76
N LYS A 17 -4.64 0.68 -14.34
CA LYS A 17 -4.44 -0.74 -14.68
C LYS A 17 -3.40 -1.44 -13.82
N HIS A 18 -2.39 -0.73 -13.34
CA HIS A 18 -1.28 -1.31 -12.61
C HIS A 18 -1.12 -0.58 -11.29
N ARG A 19 -1.08 -1.33 -10.19
CA ARG A 19 -0.80 -0.75 -8.87
C ARG A 19 0.32 -1.48 -8.16
N PHE A 20 1.17 -0.67 -7.57
CA PHE A 20 2.18 -1.04 -6.61
C PHE A 20 1.76 -0.45 -5.27
N LEU A 21 1.66 -1.29 -4.24
CA LEU A 21 1.32 -0.89 -2.88
C LEU A 21 2.51 -1.19 -1.98
N ASN A 22 2.93 -0.16 -1.24
CA ASN A 22 3.96 -0.29 -0.22
C ASN A 22 3.33 -0.83 1.08
N LEU A 23 3.78 -1.99 1.53
CA LEU A 23 3.31 -2.64 2.76
C LEU A 23 3.66 -1.84 4.00
N ASP A 24 4.77 -1.09 4.00
CA ASP A 24 5.13 -0.21 5.10
C ASP A 24 4.10 0.91 5.34
N GLU A 25 3.39 1.33 4.28
CA GLU A 25 2.31 2.34 4.38
C GLU A 25 0.94 1.73 4.71
N PHE A 26 0.81 0.40 4.66
CA PHE A 26 -0.45 -0.30 4.92
C PHE A 26 -0.94 -0.11 6.36
N HIS A 27 0.00 -0.12 7.32
CA HIS A 27 -0.27 0.01 8.75
C HIS A 27 -0.91 1.33 9.17
N THR A 28 -0.76 2.42 8.40
CA THR A 28 -1.14 3.78 8.85
C THR A 28 -2.22 4.43 8.00
N ARG A 29 -2.33 4.09 6.70
CA ARG A 29 -3.23 4.78 5.77
C ARG A 29 -4.47 3.99 5.38
N PHE A 30 -4.34 2.67 5.29
CA PHE A 30 -5.39 1.81 4.75
C PHE A 30 -6.14 1.05 5.84
N TRP A 31 -5.64 1.09 7.08
CA TRP A 31 -6.10 0.24 8.17
C TRP A 31 -6.69 0.98 9.38
N PRO A 32 -7.89 1.59 9.27
CA PRO A 32 -8.50 2.28 10.41
C PRO A 32 -9.41 1.42 11.30
N GLY A 33 -9.58 0.10 11.06
CA GLY A 33 -10.73 -0.67 11.58
C GLY A 33 -10.50 -2.07 12.14
N THR A 34 -11.60 -2.67 12.63
CA THR A 34 -11.70 -4.00 13.24
C THR A 34 -11.42 -5.13 12.23
N PRO A 35 -10.99 -6.33 12.68
CA PRO A 35 -10.64 -7.47 11.82
C PRO A 35 -11.75 -7.98 10.89
N GLU A 36 -12.99 -7.57 11.12
CA GLU A 36 -14.16 -8.10 10.40
C GLU A 36 -14.23 -7.62 8.94
N GLY A 37 -13.56 -6.51 8.60
CA GLY A 37 -13.53 -5.95 7.24
C GLY A 37 -12.28 -6.29 6.43
N ASP A 38 -11.41 -7.14 6.97
CA ASP A 38 -10.14 -7.48 6.36
C ASP A 38 -10.31 -8.14 4.97
N PRO A 39 -11.26 -9.08 4.74
CA PRO A 39 -11.46 -9.67 3.42
C PRO A 39 -11.85 -8.66 2.34
N GLU A 40 -12.60 -7.61 2.71
CA GLU A 40 -13.09 -6.59 1.78
C GLU A 40 -12.07 -5.47 1.53
N LEU A 41 -10.99 -5.38 2.31
CA LEU A 41 -10.08 -4.23 2.29
C LEU A 41 -9.49 -3.96 0.89
N LEU A 42 -8.87 -4.97 0.27
CA LEU A 42 -8.32 -4.83 -1.08
C LEU A 42 -9.42 -4.66 -2.15
N VAL A 43 -10.59 -5.25 -1.92
CA VAL A 43 -11.75 -5.17 -2.82
C VAL A 43 -12.34 -3.76 -2.86
N GLN A 44 -12.36 -3.07 -1.71
CA GLN A 44 -12.82 -1.68 -1.58
C GLN A 44 -11.74 -0.69 -2.02
N LEU A 45 -10.46 -1.04 -1.87
CA LEU A 45 -9.34 -0.19 -2.25
C LEU A 45 -9.14 -0.12 -3.77
N LEU A 46 -9.24 -1.23 -4.48
CA LEU A 46 -8.84 -1.34 -5.89
C LEU A 46 -10.00 -1.05 -6.87
N PRO A 47 -9.73 -0.43 -8.03
CA PRO A 47 -10.74 -0.31 -9.07
C PRO A 47 -11.04 -1.66 -9.73
N PRO A 48 -12.29 -1.92 -10.16
CA PRO A 48 -12.66 -3.17 -10.84
C PRO A 48 -11.85 -3.44 -12.12
N GLY A 49 -11.37 -2.38 -12.78
CA GLY A 49 -10.60 -2.45 -14.03
C GLY A 49 -9.11 -2.75 -13.88
N ILE A 50 -8.61 -2.97 -12.66
CA ILE A 50 -7.19 -3.25 -12.40
C ILE A 50 -6.75 -4.53 -13.13
N SER A 51 -5.54 -4.50 -13.68
CA SER A 51 -4.94 -5.63 -14.40
C SER A 51 -3.80 -6.28 -13.63
N SER A 52 -3.02 -5.50 -12.88
CA SER A 52 -1.99 -6.05 -12.00
C SER A 52 -1.87 -5.33 -10.68
N LEU A 53 -1.53 -6.10 -9.65
CA LEU A 53 -1.24 -5.64 -8.30
C LEU A 53 0.13 -6.17 -7.86
N HIS A 54 1.01 -5.30 -7.40
CA HIS A 54 2.23 -5.65 -6.69
C HIS A 54 2.12 -5.13 -5.26
N LEU A 55 2.42 -5.99 -4.31
CA LEU A 55 2.57 -5.63 -2.90
C LEU A 55 4.02 -5.90 -2.51
N ALA A 56 4.71 -4.88 -2.00
CA ALA A 56 6.10 -5.00 -1.56
C ALA A 56 6.41 -4.11 -0.37
N GLY A 57 7.48 -4.43 0.37
CA GLY A 57 7.82 -3.77 1.64
C GLY A 57 7.72 -4.73 2.82
N HIS A 58 7.88 -4.20 4.03
CA HIS A 58 7.81 -4.99 5.25
C HIS A 58 6.38 -5.02 5.80
N ILE A 59 5.93 -6.18 6.27
CA ILE A 59 4.64 -6.35 6.96
C ILE A 59 4.89 -7.15 8.24
N THR A 60 4.53 -6.57 9.38
CA THR A 60 4.76 -7.16 10.70
C THR A 60 3.53 -7.96 11.16
N ASP A 61 2.97 -7.62 12.31
CA ASP A 61 1.89 -8.36 12.98
C ASP A 61 0.57 -8.36 12.20
N GLU A 62 0.43 -7.48 11.21
CA GLU A 62 -0.77 -7.37 10.36
C GLU A 62 -0.76 -8.35 9.17
N LEU A 63 0.31 -9.14 8.99
CA LEU A 63 0.40 -10.11 7.90
C LEU A 63 -0.83 -11.04 7.80
N PRO A 64 -1.33 -11.67 8.88
CA PRO A 64 -2.49 -12.55 8.80
C PRO A 64 -3.75 -11.87 8.25
N ARG A 65 -3.90 -10.58 8.56
CA ARG A 65 -5.06 -9.80 8.12
C ARG A 65 -4.95 -9.46 6.64
N LEU A 66 -3.74 -9.13 6.18
CA LEU A 66 -3.50 -8.89 4.76
C LEU A 66 -3.63 -10.18 3.94
N GLU A 67 -3.30 -11.33 4.53
CA GLU A 67 -3.61 -12.65 3.94
C GLU A 67 -5.12 -12.86 3.75
N GLU A 68 -5.95 -12.51 4.74
CA GLU A 68 -7.40 -12.50 4.60
C GLU A 68 -7.88 -11.55 3.48
N SER A 69 -7.30 -10.36 3.38
CA SER A 69 -7.58 -9.44 2.27
C SER A 69 -7.22 -10.02 0.90
N LEU A 70 -6.11 -10.77 0.80
CA LEU A 70 -5.71 -11.44 -0.44
C LEU A 70 -6.69 -12.55 -0.82
N LEU A 71 -7.16 -13.34 0.16
CA LEU A 71 -8.19 -14.34 -0.06
C LEU A 71 -9.51 -13.70 -0.52
N GLY A 72 -9.92 -12.62 0.12
CA GLY A 72 -11.11 -11.85 -0.27
C GLY A 72 -11.00 -11.29 -1.69
N LEU A 73 -9.83 -10.79 -2.08
CA LEU A 73 -9.57 -10.35 -3.46
C LEU A 73 -9.65 -11.50 -4.46
N ALA A 74 -9.06 -12.66 -4.15
CA ALA A 74 -9.13 -13.85 -5.02
C ALA A 74 -10.58 -14.34 -5.19
N HIS A 75 -11.37 -14.32 -4.12
CA HIS A 75 -12.79 -14.66 -4.14
C HIS A 75 -13.62 -13.65 -4.93
N ALA A 76 -13.34 -12.36 -4.80
CA ALA A 76 -13.99 -11.33 -5.61
C ALA A 76 -13.65 -11.48 -7.11
N ALA A 77 -12.40 -11.82 -7.42
CA ALA A 77 -11.95 -12.10 -8.78
C ALA A 77 -12.66 -13.33 -9.38
N SER A 78 -12.81 -14.43 -8.63
CA SER A 78 -13.53 -15.63 -9.09
C SER A 78 -15.02 -15.37 -9.36
N ARG A 79 -15.61 -14.39 -8.67
CA ARG A 79 -16.97 -13.90 -8.92
C ARG A 79 -17.07 -12.89 -10.07
N GLY A 80 -15.97 -12.59 -10.75
CA GLY A 80 -15.93 -11.66 -11.87
C GLY A 80 -15.96 -10.17 -11.49
N GLN A 81 -15.74 -9.81 -10.22
CA GLN A 81 -15.69 -8.40 -9.81
C GLN A 81 -14.43 -7.68 -10.31
N PHE A 82 -13.37 -8.44 -10.59
CA PHE A 82 -12.11 -7.95 -11.16
C PHE A 82 -11.81 -8.67 -12.47
N PRO A 83 -12.62 -8.43 -13.53
CA PRO A 83 -12.57 -9.22 -14.77
C PRO A 83 -11.27 -9.03 -15.57
N ARG A 84 -10.46 -8.02 -15.22
CA ARG A 84 -9.19 -7.72 -15.88
C ARG A 84 -7.97 -8.10 -15.07
N LEU A 85 -8.14 -8.50 -13.81
CA LEU A 85 -7.03 -8.82 -12.93
C LEU A 85 -6.36 -10.09 -13.45
N ALA A 86 -5.12 -9.95 -13.91
CA ALA A 86 -4.36 -11.06 -14.50
C ALA A 86 -3.19 -11.48 -13.60
N GLN A 87 -2.69 -10.57 -12.77
CA GLN A 87 -1.48 -10.80 -11.99
C GLN A 87 -1.52 -10.13 -10.61
N VAL A 88 -1.12 -10.88 -9.60
CA VAL A 88 -0.78 -10.39 -8.27
C VAL A 88 0.64 -10.84 -7.94
N ARG A 89 1.52 -9.90 -7.59
CA ARG A 89 2.85 -10.23 -7.04
C ARG A 89 2.99 -9.77 -5.61
N TRP A 90 3.75 -10.55 -4.87
CA TRP A 90 4.08 -10.33 -3.48
C TRP A 90 5.60 -10.22 -3.31
N ASP A 91 6.05 -9.51 -2.27
CA ASP A 91 7.48 -9.36 -2.00
C ASP A 91 8.13 -10.71 -1.71
N GLN A 92 9.18 -11.07 -2.45
CA GLN A 92 9.93 -12.29 -2.16
C GLN A 92 10.55 -12.31 -0.76
N LYS A 93 10.74 -11.14 -0.13
CA LYS A 93 11.31 -11.03 1.22
C LYS A 93 10.31 -11.37 2.33
N GLU A 94 9.01 -11.32 2.03
CA GLU A 94 7.95 -11.60 2.99
C GLU A 94 7.26 -12.91 2.67
N LYS A 95 7.20 -13.83 3.63
CA LYS A 95 6.62 -15.15 3.41
C LYS A 95 5.18 -15.19 3.94
N LEU A 96 4.23 -15.56 3.07
CA LEU A 96 2.87 -15.83 3.47
C LEU A 96 2.80 -17.13 4.31
N HIS A 97 2.06 -17.11 5.41
CA HIS A 97 1.71 -18.31 6.19
C HIS A 97 0.82 -19.26 5.39
N ILE A 98 -0.13 -18.71 4.62
CA ILE A 98 -1.12 -19.47 3.87
C ILE A 98 -0.89 -19.43 2.34
N GLU A 99 0.37 -19.35 1.90
CA GLU A 99 0.76 -19.23 0.49
C GLU A 99 0.03 -20.23 -0.41
N CYS A 100 -0.02 -21.51 -0.03
CA CYS A 100 -0.64 -22.56 -0.83
C CYS A 100 -2.11 -22.26 -1.12
N ILE A 101 -2.83 -21.74 -0.13
CA ILE A 101 -4.26 -21.41 -0.24
C ILE A 101 -4.42 -20.17 -1.12
N VAL A 102 -3.64 -19.11 -0.86
CA VAL A 102 -3.68 -17.86 -1.64
C VAL A 102 -3.39 -18.13 -3.11
N ARG A 103 -2.31 -18.89 -3.41
CA ARG A 103 -1.95 -19.25 -4.79
C ARG A 103 -3.05 -20.08 -5.46
N ALA A 104 -3.62 -21.07 -4.77
CA ALA A 104 -4.68 -21.91 -5.32
C ALA A 104 -5.95 -21.09 -5.63
N MET A 105 -6.34 -20.18 -4.75
CA MET A 105 -7.51 -19.32 -4.92
C MET A 105 -7.36 -18.36 -6.10
N PHE A 106 -6.20 -17.72 -6.24
CA PHE A 106 -5.94 -16.86 -7.40
C PHE A 106 -5.88 -17.67 -8.71
N ALA A 107 -5.25 -18.85 -8.70
CA ALA A 107 -5.21 -19.71 -9.86
C ALA A 107 -6.61 -20.17 -10.30
N ALA A 108 -7.50 -20.49 -9.36
CA ALA A 108 -8.89 -20.82 -9.64
C ALA A 108 -9.67 -19.65 -10.26
N ALA A 109 -9.29 -18.41 -9.94
CA ALA A 109 -9.82 -17.19 -10.56
C ALA A 109 -9.13 -16.84 -11.90
N GLY A 110 -8.18 -17.65 -12.39
CA GLY A 110 -7.40 -17.36 -13.60
C GLY A 110 -6.34 -16.27 -13.42
N VAL A 111 -6.00 -15.92 -12.18
CA VAL A 111 -5.04 -14.87 -11.82
C VAL A 111 -3.70 -15.51 -11.48
N SER A 112 -2.61 -15.00 -12.07
CA SER A 112 -1.26 -15.42 -11.74
C SER A 112 -0.83 -14.81 -10.40
N PHE A 113 -0.58 -15.65 -9.39
CA PHE A 113 0.04 -15.24 -8.14
C PHE A 113 1.50 -15.70 -8.08
N GLY A 114 2.42 -14.81 -7.71
CA GLY A 114 3.82 -15.19 -7.47
C GLY A 114 4.61 -14.16 -6.70
N TYR A 115 5.87 -14.48 -6.43
CA TYR A 115 6.78 -13.56 -5.76
C TYR A 115 7.60 -12.76 -6.78
N ASP A 116 7.94 -11.54 -6.43
CA ASP A 116 8.86 -10.70 -7.19
C ASP A 116 9.84 -9.99 -6.26
N SER A 117 11.07 -9.77 -6.73
CA SER A 117 12.08 -9.03 -5.97
C SER A 117 11.96 -7.55 -6.31
N CYS A 118 11.37 -6.76 -5.42
CA CYS A 118 11.32 -5.33 -5.63
C CYS A 118 12.63 -4.67 -5.15
N PRO A 119 13.31 -3.84 -5.97
CA PRO A 119 14.35 -2.98 -5.42
C PRO A 119 13.65 -2.07 -4.41
N MET A 120 13.97 -2.23 -3.12
CA MET A 120 13.53 -1.31 -2.09
C MET A 120 14.07 0.08 -2.44
N SER A 121 13.31 0.86 -3.19
CA SER A 121 13.50 2.30 -3.21
C SER A 121 13.14 2.75 -1.82
N LYS A 122 14.17 2.98 -1.00
CA LYS A 122 14.03 3.69 0.27
C LYS A 122 13.12 4.90 0.01
N SER A 123 12.15 5.12 0.90
CA SER A 123 11.27 6.29 0.84
C SER A 123 12.09 7.53 0.43
N THR A 124 11.68 8.21 -0.63
CA THR A 124 12.30 9.49 -1.02
C THR A 124 12.09 10.56 0.05
N LEU A 125 11.19 10.31 1.00
CA LEU A 125 10.92 11.15 2.18
C LEU A 125 11.76 10.74 3.41
N GLY A 126 12.64 9.76 3.29
CA GLY A 126 13.38 9.21 4.42
C GLY A 126 12.51 8.28 5.26
N ASP A 127 13.09 7.17 5.70
CA ASP A 127 12.66 6.50 6.92
C ASP A 127 12.69 7.55 8.05
N GLY A 128 11.74 7.51 9.00
CA GLY A 128 11.42 8.57 9.96
C GLY A 128 12.53 9.00 10.95
N GLY A 129 13.81 8.81 10.62
CA GLY A 129 14.94 9.43 11.27
C GLY A 129 15.02 10.91 10.93
N GLN A 130 14.25 11.71 11.67
CA GLN A 130 14.22 13.17 11.67
C GLN A 130 13.65 13.79 10.38
N SER A 131 12.41 14.29 10.47
CA SER A 131 12.00 15.44 9.67
C SER A 131 13.13 16.48 9.73
N PRO A 132 13.60 17.05 8.61
CA PRO A 132 14.55 18.15 8.68
C PRO A 132 13.91 19.20 9.60
N ALA A 133 14.59 19.53 10.69
CA ALA A 133 14.14 20.56 11.60
C ALA A 133 13.83 21.80 10.76
N PRO A 134 12.71 22.50 10.99
CA PRO A 134 12.40 23.71 10.25
C PRO A 134 13.63 24.63 10.28
N MET A 135 14.18 24.94 9.11
CA MET A 135 15.36 25.81 8.95
C MET A 135 15.17 27.23 9.52
N TYR A 136 14.03 27.54 10.11
CA TYR A 136 13.78 28.79 10.82
C TYR A 136 14.50 28.87 12.18
N LEU A 137 15.10 27.78 12.68
CA LEU A 137 15.91 27.82 13.90
C LEU A 137 17.38 28.22 13.65
N ASN A 138 17.85 28.25 12.40
CA ASN A 138 19.06 29.00 12.08
C ASN A 138 18.67 30.47 11.97
N SER A 139 18.73 31.15 13.12
CA SER A 139 18.86 32.59 13.18
C SER A 139 20.17 32.97 12.50
N TYR A 140 20.18 33.03 11.17
CA TYR A 140 21.14 33.86 10.48
C TYR A 140 20.86 35.27 10.98
N PRO A 141 21.83 35.96 11.61
CA PRO A 141 21.65 37.37 11.88
C PRO A 141 21.36 38.03 10.54
N LEU A 142 20.23 38.72 10.46
CA LEU A 142 20.02 39.68 9.38
C LEU A 142 21.22 40.63 9.39
N PRO A 143 21.81 40.96 8.23
CA PRO A 143 22.87 41.96 8.18
C PRO A 143 22.37 43.24 8.83
N ASP A 144 23.19 43.79 9.72
CA ASP A 144 22.87 45.00 10.46
C ASP A 144 22.71 46.15 9.44
N PRO A 145 21.58 46.87 9.41
CA PRO A 145 21.38 47.99 8.50
C PRO A 145 22.38 49.15 8.70
N ASP A 146 23.24 49.07 9.73
CA ASP A 146 24.28 50.06 10.02
C ASP A 146 25.72 49.62 9.63
N GLU A 147 25.92 48.55 8.85
CA GLU A 147 27.25 48.29 8.25
C GLU A 147 27.54 49.30 7.11
N PRO A 148 28.55 50.18 7.24
CA PRO A 148 28.94 51.06 6.14
C PRO A 148 29.68 50.25 5.06
N ASP A 149 29.24 50.40 3.81
CA ASP A 149 29.94 49.89 2.63
C ASP A 149 31.40 50.39 2.63
N LEU A 150 32.37 49.49 2.79
CA LEU A 150 33.80 49.77 2.65
C LEU A 150 34.38 49.10 1.40
#